data_AF-A0A2V7G5J8-F1
#
_entry.id   AF-A0A2V7G5J8-F1
#
_cell.length_a   1.000
_cell.length_b   1.000
_cell.length_c   1.000
_cell.angle_alpha   90.00
_cell.angle_beta   90.00
_cell.angle_gamma   90.00
#
_symmetry.space_group_name_H-M   'P 1'
#
loop_
_entity.id
_entity.type
_entity.pdbx_description
1 polymer ?
#
loop_
_entity_poly.entity_id
_entity_poly.type
_entity_poly.pdbx_seq_one_letter_code
_entity_poly.pdbx_strand_id
1 'polypeptide(L)'
;ALPLGLAAAVWALLNLAAVAALPGALERLSGASLREQALPWLAVLPFMLDAFALGQSDPINLFLVTAGLGLARASRPVTGAGLIGLAGMIKVLPVAFWGVPAVRRRLAATVAGALMTLLASIALLVVFAGWGPSLRGIAEWLTVLREQEGPWGLVATQNSLRENNEALAIVLARTFGDLDPGLLRNAVSLARLRLDVIWGIWVAILSAMMLTWVGCAVRARGAPSERGWLGMFALTAVVMLVASPIAWPHYFLWLLPAALFLARRRRLLVAMAVVAQLGMMIPVLRGLGWHMAMALALFAIVARELLTRPPPAPVAAGL
;
A
#
# COMPACT_ATOMS: atom_id res chain seq x y z
N ALA A 1 -7.34 -11.75 28.55
CA ALA A 1 -7.40 -11.80 27.07
C ALA A 1 -8.86 -11.98 26.64
N LEU A 2 -9.28 -11.39 25.51
CA LEU A 2 -10.63 -11.59 24.98
C LEU A 2 -10.79 -13.04 24.45
N PRO A 3 -11.98 -13.67 24.58
CA PRO A 3 -12.27 -14.94 23.92
C PRO A 3 -12.08 -14.84 22.40
N LEU A 4 -11.52 -15.89 21.77
CA LEU A 4 -11.17 -15.87 20.34
C LEU A 4 -12.35 -15.53 19.43
N GLY A 5 -13.53 -16.10 19.69
CA GLY A 5 -14.74 -15.81 18.92
C GLY A 5 -15.18 -14.34 19.01
N LEU A 6 -15.07 -13.74 20.20
CA LEU A 6 -15.38 -12.33 20.40
C LEU A 6 -14.34 -11.43 19.71
N ALA A 7 -13.06 -11.77 19.82
CA ALA A 7 -11.99 -11.04 19.14
C ALA A 7 -12.17 -11.08 17.61
N ALA A 8 -12.50 -12.25 17.05
CA ALA A 8 -12.80 -12.44 15.63
C ALA A 8 -14.02 -11.61 15.18
N ALA A 9 -15.10 -11.62 15.97
CA ALA A 9 -16.31 -10.85 15.68
C ALA A 9 -16.04 -9.34 15.69
N VAL A 10 -15.34 -8.84 16.71
CA VAL A 10 -14.93 -7.42 16.79
C VAL A 10 -14.08 -7.05 15.58
N TRP A 11 -13.11 -7.90 15.22
CA TRP A 11 -12.23 -7.66 14.07
C TRP A 11 -12.98 -7.62 12.74
N ALA A 12 -13.95 -8.52 12.53
CA ALA A 12 -14.80 -8.52 11.35
C ALA A 12 -15.68 -7.27 11.27
N LEU A 13 -16.30 -6.87 12.39
CA LEU A 13 -17.11 -5.66 12.49
C LEU A 13 -16.29 -4.39 12.20
N LEU A 14 -15.04 -4.32 12.67
CA LEU A 14 -14.13 -3.22 12.37
C LEU A 14 -13.79 -3.15 10.88
N ASN A 15 -13.55 -4.29 10.22
CA ASN A 15 -13.32 -4.31 8.77
C ASN A 15 -14.56 -3.87 7.98
N LEU A 16 -15.75 -4.35 8.37
CA LEU A 16 -17.02 -3.93 7.74
C LEU A 16 -17.27 -2.43 7.93
N ALA A 17 -17.05 -1.91 9.14
CA ALA A 17 -17.17 -0.49 9.42
C ALA A 17 -16.16 0.35 8.61
N ALA A 18 -14.92 -0.13 8.47
CA ALA A 18 -13.90 0.53 7.67
C ALA A 18 -14.30 0.60 6.18
N VAL A 19 -14.79 -0.51 5.59
CA VAL A 19 -15.27 -0.53 4.20
C VAL A 19 -16.48 0.39 4.01
N ALA A 20 -17.44 0.37 4.93
CA ALA A 20 -18.61 1.24 4.86
C ALA A 20 -18.26 2.73 4.97
N ALA A 21 -17.25 3.07 5.78
CA ALA A 21 -16.82 4.46 6.00
C ALA A 21 -15.84 4.97 4.93
N LEU A 22 -15.16 4.07 4.20
CA LEU A 22 -14.11 4.43 3.25
C LEU A 22 -14.59 5.34 2.10
N PRO A 23 -15.77 5.14 1.47
CA PRO A 23 -16.24 6.03 0.41
C PRO A 23 -16.36 7.49 0.84
N GLY A 24 -16.90 7.73 2.04
CA GLY A 24 -16.99 9.09 2.60
C GLY A 24 -15.63 9.67 2.99
N ALA A 25 -14.69 8.84 3.44
CA ALA A 25 -13.31 9.28 3.69
C ALA A 25 -12.58 9.65 2.38
N LEU A 26 -12.79 8.88 1.31
CA LEU A 26 -12.25 9.14 -0.03
C LEU A 26 -12.84 10.40 -0.64
N GLU A 27 -14.15 10.62 -0.53
CA GLU A 27 -14.82 11.85 -0.97
C GLU A 27 -14.22 13.07 -0.25
N ARG A 28 -14.08 12.99 1.08
CA ARG A 28 -13.42 14.04 1.87
C ARG A 28 -11.94 14.25 1.56
N LEU A 29 -11.25 13.30 0.94
CA LEU A 29 -9.83 13.45 0.56
C LEU A 29 -9.68 13.95 -0.88
N SER A 30 -10.51 13.44 -1.78
CA SER A 30 -10.35 13.58 -3.23
C SER A 30 -11.33 14.56 -3.89
N GLY A 31 -12.44 14.89 -3.24
CA GLY A 31 -13.56 15.61 -3.84
C GLY A 31 -14.41 14.76 -4.79
N ALA A 32 -14.07 13.48 -4.99
CA ALA A 32 -14.81 12.58 -5.88
C ALA A 32 -16.09 12.07 -5.20
N SER A 33 -17.24 12.36 -5.82
CA SER A 33 -18.55 11.93 -5.35
C SER A 33 -18.67 10.41 -5.30
N LEU A 34 -19.60 9.87 -4.50
CA LEU A 34 -19.87 8.43 -4.43
C LEU A 34 -20.14 7.80 -5.82
N ARG A 35 -20.82 8.55 -6.71
CA ARG A 35 -21.08 8.10 -8.09
C ARG A 35 -19.79 7.97 -8.91
N GLU A 36 -18.85 8.90 -8.74
CA GLU A 36 -17.55 8.83 -9.42
C GLU A 36 -16.65 7.71 -8.87
N GLN A 37 -16.88 7.29 -7.63
CA GLN A 37 -16.14 6.20 -6.99
C GLN A 37 -16.61 4.80 -7.45
N ALA A 38 -17.77 4.67 -8.09
CA ALA A 38 -18.34 3.37 -8.46
C ALA A 38 -17.40 2.51 -9.33
N LEU A 39 -16.80 3.10 -10.38
CA LEU A 39 -15.86 2.38 -11.25
C LEU A 39 -14.53 2.05 -10.55
N PRO A 40 -13.91 2.96 -9.78
CA PRO A 40 -12.76 2.62 -8.94
C PRO A 40 -13.03 1.45 -7.99
N TRP A 41 -14.20 1.41 -7.33
CA TRP A 41 -14.60 0.30 -6.48
C TRP A 41 -14.78 -1.00 -7.25
N LEU A 42 -15.44 -0.94 -8.41
CA LEU A 42 -15.59 -2.11 -9.29
C LEU A 42 -14.21 -2.67 -9.72
N ALA A 43 -13.24 -1.80 -9.97
CA ALA A 43 -11.90 -2.21 -10.41
C ALA A 43 -11.09 -2.94 -9.33
N VAL A 44 -11.35 -2.68 -8.04
CA VAL A 44 -10.67 -3.35 -6.92
C VAL A 44 -11.53 -4.39 -6.21
N LEU A 45 -12.79 -4.54 -6.61
CA LEU A 45 -13.75 -5.49 -6.04
C LEU A 45 -13.20 -6.93 -5.94
N PRO A 46 -12.46 -7.47 -6.94
CA PRO A 46 -11.91 -8.82 -6.84
C PRO A 46 -11.00 -9.05 -5.62
N PHE A 47 -10.32 -8.00 -5.15
CA PHE A 47 -9.40 -8.07 -4.01
C PHE A 47 -10.11 -7.95 -2.66
N MET A 48 -11.34 -7.45 -2.65
CA MET A 48 -12.06 -7.15 -1.42
C MET A 48 -12.59 -8.40 -0.71
N LEU A 49 -12.88 -9.47 -1.47
CA LEU A 49 -13.40 -10.72 -0.90
C LEU A 49 -12.39 -11.38 0.06
N ASP A 50 -11.13 -11.48 -0.36
CA ASP A 50 -10.05 -12.02 0.45
C ASP A 50 -9.69 -11.08 1.62
N ALA A 51 -10.03 -9.79 1.53
CA ALA A 51 -9.76 -8.80 2.58
C ALA A 51 -10.64 -8.99 3.82
N PHE A 52 -11.71 -9.79 3.73
CA PHE A 52 -12.56 -10.16 4.87
C PHE A 52 -12.18 -11.51 5.50
N ALA A 53 -11.15 -12.19 4.99
CA ALA A 53 -10.62 -13.37 5.67
C ALA A 53 -10.16 -13.02 7.10
N LEU A 54 -10.33 -13.97 8.02
CA LEU A 54 -9.99 -13.76 9.43
C LEU A 54 -8.51 -13.35 9.59
N GLY A 55 -8.25 -12.30 10.36
CA GLY A 55 -6.91 -11.77 10.61
C GLY A 55 -6.43 -10.70 9.62
N GLN A 56 -7.18 -10.41 8.55
CA GLN A 56 -6.79 -9.37 7.60
C GLN A 56 -7.12 -7.96 8.11
N SER A 57 -6.20 -7.01 7.88
CA SER A 57 -6.28 -5.62 8.36
C SER A 57 -6.36 -4.58 7.24
N ASP A 58 -6.30 -4.98 5.98
CA ASP A 58 -6.14 -4.04 4.87
C ASP A 58 -7.28 -3.02 4.76
N PRO A 59 -8.57 -3.37 4.92
CA PRO A 59 -9.65 -2.38 4.95
C PRO A 59 -9.49 -1.34 6.07
N ILE A 60 -9.16 -1.78 7.28
CA ILE A 60 -8.93 -0.90 8.44
C ILE A 60 -7.75 0.03 8.17
N ASN A 61 -6.62 -0.51 7.70
CA ASN A 61 -5.43 0.28 7.41
C ASN A 61 -5.66 1.28 6.29
N LEU A 62 -6.34 0.88 5.21
CA LEU A 62 -6.68 1.76 4.10
C LEU A 62 -7.61 2.90 4.56
N PHE A 63 -8.59 2.59 5.43
CA PHE A 63 -9.45 3.60 6.05
C PHE A 63 -8.66 4.57 6.93
N LEU A 64 -7.83 4.07 7.85
CA LEU A 64 -7.03 4.90 8.75
C LEU A 64 -6.08 5.82 7.98
N VAL A 65 -5.41 5.32 6.95
CA VAL A 65 -4.55 6.14 6.08
C VAL A 65 -5.37 7.17 5.32
N THR A 66 -6.49 6.78 4.70
CA THR A 66 -7.36 7.71 3.96
C THR A 66 -7.90 8.82 4.85
N ALA A 67 -8.42 8.46 6.03
CA ALA A 67 -8.91 9.40 7.04
C ALA A 67 -7.78 10.30 7.56
N GLY A 68 -6.60 9.73 7.82
CA GLY A 68 -5.41 10.46 8.25
C GLY A 68 -4.95 11.50 7.24
N LEU A 69 -4.88 11.14 5.96
CA LEU A 69 -4.59 12.07 4.87
C LEU A 69 -5.69 13.14 4.72
N GLY A 70 -6.96 12.76 4.88
CA GLY A 70 -8.09 13.69 4.87
C GLY A 70 -8.00 14.74 5.99
N LEU A 71 -7.67 14.32 7.21
CA LEU A 71 -7.44 15.24 8.35
C LEU A 71 -6.22 16.13 8.13
N ALA A 72 -5.12 15.57 7.61
CA ALA A 72 -3.92 16.35 7.33
C ALA A 72 -4.16 17.42 6.25
N ARG A 73 -4.99 17.10 5.26
CA ARG A 73 -5.48 18.06 4.26
C ARG A 73 -6.36 19.14 4.88
N ALA A 74 -7.26 18.77 5.79
CA ALA A 74 -8.17 19.68 6.52
C ALA A 74 -7.50 20.44 7.69
N SER A 75 -6.20 20.75 7.57
CA SER A 75 -5.42 21.49 8.58
C SER A 75 -5.36 20.86 9.98
N ARG A 76 -5.56 19.54 10.09
CA ARG A 76 -5.32 18.74 11.30
C ARG A 76 -4.16 17.73 11.11
N PRO A 77 -2.94 18.19 10.74
CA PRO A 77 -1.85 17.32 10.31
C PRO A 77 -1.29 16.42 11.41
N VAL A 78 -1.30 16.86 12.66
CA VAL A 78 -0.83 16.04 13.80
C VAL A 78 -1.76 14.85 14.02
N THR A 79 -3.07 15.08 14.13
CA THR A 79 -4.08 14.02 14.24
C THR A 79 -4.05 13.11 13.01
N GLY A 80 -3.92 13.69 11.81
CA GLY A 80 -3.82 12.92 10.57
C GLY A 80 -2.62 11.98 10.52
N ALA A 81 -1.44 12.47 10.94
CA ALA A 81 -0.24 11.65 11.06
C ALA A 81 -0.37 10.58 12.16
N GLY A 82 -1.08 10.89 13.26
CA GLY A 82 -1.40 9.92 14.30
C GLY A 82 -2.26 8.74 13.80
N LEU A 83 -3.26 9.00 12.93
CA LEU A 83 -4.06 7.93 12.31
C LEU A 83 -3.23 7.06 11.36
N ILE A 84 -2.34 7.66 10.56
CA ILE A 84 -1.39 6.91 9.72
C ILE A 84 -0.47 6.06 10.60
N GLY A 85 -0.01 6.61 11.73
CA GLY A 85 0.78 5.88 12.71
C GLY A 85 0.03 4.70 13.33
N LEU A 86 -1.26 4.86 13.65
CA LEU A 86 -2.10 3.77 14.15
C LEU A 86 -2.24 2.64 13.12
N ALA A 87 -2.36 2.96 11.82
CA ALA A 87 -2.29 1.94 10.77
C ALA A 87 -0.92 1.24 10.77
N GLY A 88 0.16 2.01 10.97
CA GLY A 88 1.54 1.53 11.15
C GLY A 88 1.71 0.52 12.29
N MET A 89 0.98 0.73 13.40
CA MET A 89 0.98 -0.17 14.56
C MET A 89 0.29 -1.50 14.27
N ILE A 90 -0.72 -1.51 13.39
CA ILE A 90 -1.40 -2.73 12.95
C ILE A 90 -0.53 -3.46 11.91
N LYS A 91 0.09 -2.70 10.99
CA LYS A 91 0.98 -3.21 9.93
C LYS A 91 2.01 -2.14 9.60
N VAL A 92 3.29 -2.51 9.57
CA VAL A 92 4.38 -1.53 9.47
C VAL A 92 4.33 -0.68 8.18
N LEU A 93 3.97 -1.28 7.04
CA LEU A 93 4.04 -0.65 5.72
C LEU A 93 3.28 0.70 5.59
N PRO A 94 2.05 0.85 6.13
CA PRO A 94 1.35 2.13 6.20
C PRO A 94 2.14 3.35 6.71
N VAL A 95 3.23 3.20 7.47
CA VAL A 95 4.06 4.35 7.90
C VAL A 95 4.65 5.13 6.72
N ALA A 96 4.82 4.49 5.56
CA ALA A 96 5.28 5.13 4.33
C ALA A 96 4.37 6.32 3.92
N PHE A 97 3.09 6.30 4.29
CA PHE A 97 2.15 7.38 3.97
C PHE A 97 2.42 8.67 4.75
N TRP A 98 3.28 8.70 5.77
CA TRP A 98 3.79 9.95 6.33
C TRP A 98 4.56 10.79 5.31
N GLY A 99 5.10 10.17 4.25
CA GLY A 99 5.72 10.88 3.13
C GLY A 99 4.76 11.86 2.45
N VAL A 100 3.46 11.53 2.37
CA VAL A 100 2.45 12.36 1.71
C VAL A 100 2.24 13.71 2.40
N PRO A 101 1.86 13.80 3.69
CA PRO A 101 1.75 15.08 4.38
C PRO A 101 3.10 15.82 4.48
N ALA A 102 4.21 15.10 4.63
CA ALA A 102 5.54 15.71 4.65
C ALA A 102 5.83 16.52 3.37
N VAL A 103 5.58 15.96 2.19
CA VAL A 103 5.81 16.66 0.91
C VAL A 103 4.81 17.79 0.66
N ARG A 104 3.64 17.76 1.32
CA ARG A 104 2.62 18.83 1.32
C ARG A 104 2.89 19.93 2.36
N ARG A 105 4.17 20.13 2.75
CA ARG A 105 4.63 21.17 3.67
C ARG A 105 4.04 21.06 5.09
N ARG A 106 3.73 19.84 5.53
CA ARG A 106 3.28 19.56 6.90
C ARG A 106 4.30 18.80 7.74
N LEU A 107 5.59 18.83 7.36
CA LEU A 107 6.67 18.03 7.95
C LEU A 107 6.71 18.08 9.48
N ALA A 108 6.73 19.27 10.09
CA ALA A 108 6.80 19.39 11.55
C ALA A 108 5.63 18.69 12.26
N ALA A 109 4.42 18.85 11.73
CA ALA A 109 3.25 18.20 12.28
C ALA A 109 3.20 16.69 11.99
N THR A 110 3.75 16.26 10.85
CA THR A 110 3.94 14.84 10.54
C THR A 110 4.92 14.20 11.54
N VAL A 111 6.05 14.84 11.82
CA VAL A 111 7.02 14.40 12.82
C VAL A 111 6.39 14.34 14.20
N ALA A 112 5.66 15.38 14.61
CA ALA A 112 4.95 15.39 15.89
C ALA A 112 3.94 14.24 16.01
N GLY A 113 3.11 14.01 14.99
CA GLY A 113 2.16 12.88 14.97
C GLY A 113 2.87 11.53 15.02
N ALA A 114 3.95 11.35 14.25
CA ALA A 114 4.73 10.12 14.24
C ALA A 114 5.37 9.83 15.59
N LEU A 115 5.94 10.86 16.24
CA LEU A 115 6.51 10.75 17.58
C LEU A 115 5.43 10.39 18.62
N MET A 116 4.25 10.99 18.56
CA MET A 116 3.16 10.63 19.47
C MET A 116 2.71 9.19 19.29
N THR A 117 2.57 8.71 18.05
CA THR A 117 2.26 7.30 17.78
C THR A 117 3.36 6.39 18.33
N LEU A 118 4.63 6.72 18.10
CA LEU A 118 5.76 5.93 18.60
C LEU A 118 5.74 5.85 20.14
N LEU A 119 5.57 6.99 20.81
CA LEU A 119 5.48 7.04 22.27
C LEU A 119 4.28 6.26 22.80
N ALA A 120 3.11 6.39 22.17
CA ALA A 120 1.92 5.61 22.52
C ALA A 120 2.15 4.11 22.31
N SER A 121 2.85 3.71 21.26
CA SER A 121 3.19 2.30 20.98
C SER A 121 4.12 1.74 22.05
N ILE A 122 5.17 2.48 22.40
CA ILE A 122 6.08 2.11 23.49
C ILE A 122 5.31 2.02 24.81
N ALA A 123 4.46 3.00 25.12
CA ALA A 123 3.65 2.98 26.33
C ALA A 123 2.73 1.76 26.39
N LEU A 124 2.05 1.41 25.29
CA LEU A 124 1.21 0.20 25.22
C LEU A 124 2.03 -1.07 25.45
N LEU A 125 3.16 -1.23 24.75
CA LEU A 125 4.05 -2.38 24.95
C LEU A 125 4.50 -2.50 26.41
N VAL A 126 4.93 -1.39 27.01
CA VAL A 126 5.41 -1.36 28.39
C VAL A 126 4.29 -1.68 29.39
N VAL A 127 3.09 -1.15 29.18
CA VAL A 127 1.93 -1.41 30.04
C VAL A 127 1.51 -2.89 29.99
N PHE A 128 1.50 -3.50 28.80
CA PHE A 128 1.00 -4.86 28.63
C PHE A 128 2.06 -5.95 28.84
N ALA A 129 3.33 -5.68 28.53
CA ALA A 129 4.41 -6.67 28.55
C ALA A 129 5.59 -6.29 29.46
N GLY A 130 5.66 -5.07 29.97
CA GLY A 130 6.80 -4.58 30.76
C GLY A 130 8.02 -4.22 29.90
N TRP A 131 8.95 -3.43 30.46
CA TRP A 131 10.08 -2.85 29.71
C TRP A 131 11.03 -3.90 29.12
N GLY A 132 11.49 -4.86 29.95
CA GLY A 132 12.45 -5.90 29.54
C GLY A 132 11.91 -6.83 28.44
N PRO A 133 10.72 -7.45 28.62
CA PRO A 133 10.11 -8.28 27.58
C PRO A 133 9.81 -7.52 26.30
N SER A 134 9.36 -6.26 26.38
CA SER A 134 9.08 -5.43 25.20
C SER A 134 10.32 -5.19 24.34
N LEU A 135 11.45 -4.82 24.96
CA LEU A 135 12.70 -4.59 24.23
C LEU A 135 13.22 -5.87 23.56
N ARG A 136 13.13 -7.02 24.24
CA ARG A 136 13.50 -8.32 23.66
C ARG A 136 12.60 -8.68 22.49
N GLY A 137 11.29 -8.50 22.62
CA GLY A 137 10.33 -8.76 21.54
C GLY A 137 10.58 -7.90 20.31
N ILE A 138 10.97 -6.63 20.47
CA ILE A 138 11.36 -5.75 19.34
C ILE A 138 12.63 -6.29 18.66
N ALA A 139 13.66 -6.65 19.43
CA ALA A 139 14.91 -7.18 18.88
C ALA A 139 14.71 -8.52 18.14
N GLU A 140 13.89 -9.40 18.71
CA GLU A 140 13.49 -10.67 18.09
C GLU A 140 12.71 -10.41 16.79
N TRP A 141 11.73 -9.51 16.81
CA TRP A 141 10.95 -9.17 15.62
C TRP A 141 11.82 -8.58 14.50
N LEU A 142 12.81 -7.73 14.81
CA LEU A 142 13.75 -7.22 13.81
C LEU A 142 14.62 -8.33 13.20
N THR A 143 14.99 -9.33 14.01
CA THR A 143 15.77 -10.49 13.56
C THR A 143 14.92 -11.35 12.62
N VAL A 144 13.69 -11.69 13.03
CA VAL A 144 12.71 -12.41 12.21
C VAL A 144 12.43 -11.67 10.91
N LEU A 145 12.23 -10.34 10.96
CA LEU A 145 11.99 -9.52 9.78
C LEU A 145 13.14 -9.60 8.78
N ARG A 146 14.39 -9.55 9.26
CA ARG A 146 15.58 -9.58 8.42
C ARG A 146 15.86 -10.97 7.85
N GLU A 147 15.69 -12.01 8.66
CA GLU A 147 16.18 -13.35 8.35
C GLU A 147 15.10 -14.26 7.76
N GLN A 148 13.83 -14.06 8.10
CA GLN A 148 12.73 -14.97 7.73
C GLN A 148 11.68 -14.31 6.84
N GLU A 149 11.26 -13.09 7.18
CA GLU A 149 10.15 -12.40 6.49
C GLU A 149 10.60 -11.47 5.35
N GLY A 150 11.91 -11.21 5.23
CA GLY A 150 12.48 -10.51 4.08
C GLY A 150 12.45 -11.36 2.81
N PRO A 151 12.57 -10.76 1.60
CA PRO A 151 12.47 -11.53 0.36
C PRO A 151 13.50 -12.66 0.27
N TRP A 152 14.72 -12.42 0.77
CA TRP A 152 15.78 -13.43 0.90
C TRP A 152 15.37 -14.59 1.80
N GLY A 153 14.82 -14.28 2.99
CA GLY A 153 14.39 -15.27 3.98
C GLY A 153 13.25 -16.13 3.46
N LEU A 154 12.25 -15.50 2.82
CA LEU A 154 11.12 -16.20 2.21
C LEU A 154 11.57 -17.15 1.10
N VAL A 155 12.49 -16.73 0.22
CA VAL A 155 13.01 -17.62 -0.82
C VAL A 155 13.88 -18.73 -0.22
N ALA A 156 14.79 -18.41 0.71
CA ALA A 156 15.69 -19.38 1.34
C ALA A 156 14.95 -20.46 2.13
N THR A 157 13.88 -20.08 2.83
CA THR A 157 13.03 -21.00 3.61
C THR A 157 11.91 -21.62 2.77
N GLN A 158 11.84 -21.30 1.48
CA GLN A 158 10.77 -21.71 0.54
C GLN A 158 9.36 -21.28 1.00
N ASN A 159 9.30 -20.32 1.92
CA ASN A 159 8.06 -19.78 2.43
C ASN A 159 7.47 -18.78 1.45
N SER A 160 6.17 -18.89 1.20
CA SER A 160 5.43 -17.93 0.36
C SER A 160 5.92 -17.82 -1.09
N LEU A 161 6.56 -18.87 -1.63
CA LEU A 161 6.86 -19.01 -3.08
C LEU A 161 5.63 -19.43 -3.91
N ARG A 162 4.50 -19.74 -3.28
CA ARG A 162 3.24 -20.06 -3.97
C ARG A 162 2.71 -18.89 -4.79
N GLU A 163 1.98 -19.19 -5.85
CA GLU A 163 1.43 -18.26 -6.83
C GLU A 163 0.62 -17.10 -6.24
N ASN A 164 0.00 -17.27 -5.07
CA ASN A 164 -0.78 -16.21 -4.43
C ASN A 164 0.07 -15.08 -3.85
N ASN A 165 1.37 -15.29 -3.65
CA ASN A 165 2.26 -14.18 -3.29
C ASN A 165 2.77 -13.51 -4.57
N GLU A 166 2.26 -12.31 -4.85
CA GLU A 166 2.61 -11.50 -6.01
C GLU A 166 3.55 -10.34 -5.65
N ALA A 167 4.25 -10.44 -4.52
CA ALA A 167 5.31 -9.50 -4.19
C ALA A 167 6.35 -9.46 -5.32
N LEU A 168 6.77 -8.26 -5.75
CA LEU A 168 7.62 -8.12 -6.93
C LEU A 168 8.91 -8.93 -6.81
N ALA A 169 9.56 -8.88 -5.65
CA ALA A 169 10.77 -9.66 -5.38
C ALA A 169 10.55 -11.17 -5.56
N ILE A 170 9.41 -11.68 -5.09
CA ILE A 170 9.05 -13.10 -5.16
C ILE A 170 8.68 -13.50 -6.59
N VAL A 171 7.88 -12.67 -7.29
CA VAL A 171 7.57 -12.89 -8.71
C VAL A 171 8.85 -12.98 -9.54
N LEU A 172 9.78 -12.02 -9.37
CA LEU A 172 11.05 -12.04 -10.08
C LEU A 172 11.87 -13.29 -9.75
N ALA A 173 11.94 -13.70 -8.48
CA ALA A 173 12.64 -14.92 -8.07
C ALA A 173 12.03 -16.18 -8.67
N ARG A 174 10.70 -16.31 -8.72
CA ARG A 174 10.03 -17.49 -9.30
C ARG A 174 10.13 -17.55 -10.82
N THR A 175 10.00 -16.39 -11.47
CA THR A 175 9.93 -16.32 -12.94
C THR A 175 11.31 -16.33 -13.58
N PHE A 176 12.31 -15.74 -12.92
CA PHE A 176 13.64 -15.57 -13.49
C PHE A 176 14.77 -16.11 -12.61
N GLY A 177 14.51 -16.54 -11.38
CA GLY A 177 15.53 -17.06 -10.49
C GLY A 177 15.90 -18.51 -10.79
N ASP A 178 17.15 -18.87 -10.51
CA ASP A 178 17.62 -20.26 -10.54
C ASP A 178 17.12 -21.01 -9.30
N LEU A 179 15.83 -21.35 -9.30
CA LEU A 179 15.14 -22.10 -8.27
C LEU A 179 14.74 -23.49 -8.81
N ASP A 180 14.64 -24.48 -7.91
CA ASP A 180 14.13 -25.81 -8.29
C ASP A 180 12.68 -25.70 -8.78
N PRO A 181 12.38 -26.09 -10.04
CA PRO A 181 11.03 -26.07 -10.59
C PRO A 181 10.01 -26.89 -9.78
N GLY A 182 10.45 -27.94 -9.08
CA GLY A 182 9.59 -28.78 -8.24
C GLY A 182 8.96 -28.03 -7.06
N LEU A 183 9.54 -26.88 -6.68
CA LEU A 183 9.07 -26.04 -5.58
C LEU A 183 8.03 -24.99 -6.03
N LEU A 184 7.87 -24.79 -7.34
CA LEU A 184 7.15 -23.65 -7.89
C LEU A 184 5.81 -24.05 -8.50
N ARG A 185 4.76 -24.10 -7.68
CA ARG A 185 3.39 -24.32 -8.18
C ARG A 185 2.91 -23.13 -9.01
N ASN A 186 2.35 -23.41 -10.19
CA ASN A 186 1.75 -22.42 -11.08
C ASN A 186 2.69 -21.26 -11.46
N ALA A 187 4.01 -21.47 -11.41
CA ALA A 187 4.99 -20.50 -11.88
C ALA A 187 5.54 -20.91 -13.25
N VAL A 188 5.96 -19.92 -14.03
CA VAL A 188 6.63 -20.13 -15.32
C VAL A 188 8.05 -19.60 -15.20
N SER A 189 9.04 -20.48 -15.39
CA SER A 189 10.45 -20.08 -15.48
C SER A 189 10.73 -19.59 -16.90
N LEU A 190 11.05 -18.30 -17.03
CA LEU A 190 11.39 -17.66 -18.30
C LEU A 190 12.91 -17.47 -18.48
N ALA A 191 13.66 -17.44 -17.37
CA ALA A 191 15.12 -17.43 -17.36
C ALA A 191 15.65 -18.05 -16.06
N ARG A 192 16.96 -18.26 -15.99
CA ARG A 192 17.68 -18.69 -14.78
C ARG A 192 18.80 -17.71 -14.47
N LEU A 193 18.48 -16.73 -13.64
CA LEU A 193 19.38 -15.72 -13.11
C LEU A 193 19.73 -16.07 -11.67
N ARG A 194 20.94 -15.71 -11.27
CA ARG A 194 21.33 -15.81 -9.85
C ARG A 194 20.47 -14.87 -9.01
N LEU A 195 20.16 -15.28 -7.78
CA LEU A 195 19.28 -14.51 -6.89
C LEU A 195 19.82 -13.11 -6.58
N ASP A 196 21.14 -12.92 -6.48
CA ASP A 196 21.74 -11.60 -6.28
C ASP A 196 21.44 -10.63 -7.44
N VAL A 197 21.36 -11.14 -8.67
CA VAL A 197 20.94 -10.35 -9.84
C VAL A 197 19.45 -10.00 -9.74
N ILE A 198 18.60 -10.96 -9.35
CA ILE A 198 17.16 -10.73 -9.11
C ILE A 198 16.94 -9.61 -8.08
N TRP A 199 17.69 -9.65 -6.99
CA TRP A 199 17.62 -8.62 -5.95
C TRP A 199 18.10 -7.26 -6.45
N GLY A 200 19.17 -7.23 -7.25
CA GLY A 200 19.63 -6.02 -7.93
C GLY A 200 18.54 -5.41 -8.82
N ILE A 201 17.82 -6.23 -9.60
CA ILE A 201 16.71 -5.78 -10.45
C ILE A 201 15.57 -5.20 -9.60
N TRP A 202 15.16 -5.90 -8.54
CA TRP A 202 14.10 -5.42 -7.64
C TRP A 202 14.46 -4.08 -6.99
N VAL A 203 15.68 -3.95 -6.46
CA VAL A 203 16.17 -2.70 -5.86
C VAL A 203 16.26 -1.59 -6.91
N ALA A 204 16.68 -1.88 -8.14
CA ALA A 204 16.72 -0.91 -9.23
C ALA A 204 15.31 -0.40 -9.59
N ILE A 205 14.32 -1.29 -9.70
CA ILE A 205 12.92 -0.92 -9.95
C ILE A 205 12.39 -0.04 -8.81
N LEU A 206 12.58 -0.45 -7.56
CA LEU A 206 12.14 0.31 -6.40
C LEU A 206 12.81 1.70 -6.35
N SER A 207 14.10 1.77 -6.66
CA SER A 207 14.85 3.03 -6.73
C SER A 207 14.32 3.96 -7.82
N ALA A 208 14.05 3.43 -9.02
CA ALA A 208 13.45 4.18 -10.11
C ALA A 208 12.05 4.72 -9.74
N MET A 209 11.23 3.90 -9.06
CA MET A 209 9.94 4.33 -8.54
C MET A 209 10.08 5.41 -7.47
N MET A 210 11.04 5.30 -6.56
CA MET A 210 11.29 6.32 -5.53
C MET A 210 11.76 7.64 -6.14
N LEU A 211 12.67 7.61 -7.13
CA LEU A 211 13.08 8.81 -7.86
C LEU A 211 11.91 9.46 -8.59
N THR A 212 11.06 8.65 -9.23
CA THR A 212 9.82 9.12 -9.86
C THR A 212 8.87 9.74 -8.84
N TRP A 213 8.70 9.09 -7.68
CA TRP A 213 7.88 9.58 -6.58
C TRP A 213 8.38 10.94 -6.08
N VAL A 214 9.68 11.13 -5.94
CA VAL A 214 10.29 12.43 -5.57
C VAL A 214 10.01 13.49 -6.63
N GLY A 215 10.19 13.16 -7.92
CA GLY A 215 9.84 14.06 -9.02
C GLY A 215 8.36 14.47 -9.00
N CYS A 216 7.46 13.52 -8.79
CA CYS A 216 6.03 13.78 -8.63
C CYS A 216 5.73 14.61 -7.36
N ALA A 217 6.43 14.37 -6.25
CA ALA A 217 6.25 15.12 -5.01
C ALA A 217 6.57 16.61 -5.19
N VAL A 218 7.63 16.94 -5.94
CA VAL A 218 7.96 18.32 -6.30
C VAL A 218 6.82 18.97 -7.08
N ARG A 219 6.25 18.29 -8.08
CA ARG A 219 5.13 18.80 -8.87
C ARG A 219 3.82 18.88 -8.08
N ALA A 220 3.55 17.89 -7.21
CA ALA A 220 2.34 17.82 -6.41
C ALA A 220 2.20 18.97 -5.41
N ARG A 221 3.31 19.65 -5.05
CA ARG A 221 3.28 20.88 -4.24
C ARG A 221 2.51 22.02 -4.90
N GLY A 222 2.54 22.12 -6.24
CA GLY A 222 1.84 23.14 -7.02
C GLY A 222 0.51 22.69 -7.64
N ALA A 223 0.14 21.42 -7.51
CA ALA A 223 -1.11 20.88 -8.04
C ALA A 223 -2.31 21.28 -7.15
N PRO A 224 -3.55 21.33 -7.72
CA PRO A 224 -4.77 21.46 -6.93
C PRO A 224 -4.77 20.48 -5.76
N SER A 225 -5.18 20.95 -4.58
CA SER A 225 -5.00 20.23 -3.31
C SER A 225 -5.45 18.77 -3.42
N GLU A 226 -6.72 18.56 -3.77
CA GLU A 226 -7.36 17.25 -4.00
C GLU A 226 -6.50 16.30 -4.83
N ARG A 227 -6.14 16.76 -6.03
CA ARG A 227 -5.44 15.94 -7.01
C ARG A 227 -4.02 15.62 -6.56
N GLY A 228 -3.31 16.60 -5.98
CA GLY A 228 -1.96 16.37 -5.46
C GLY A 228 -1.94 15.39 -4.29
N TRP A 229 -2.92 15.46 -3.37
CA TRP A 229 -3.00 14.55 -2.22
C TRP A 229 -3.34 13.13 -2.69
N LEU A 230 -4.37 12.98 -3.53
CA LEU A 230 -4.77 11.69 -4.06
C LEU A 230 -3.68 11.06 -4.95
N GLY A 231 -2.99 11.85 -5.76
CA GLY A 231 -1.90 11.37 -6.60
C GLY A 231 -0.72 10.84 -5.78
N MET A 232 -0.28 11.57 -4.77
CA MET A 232 0.78 11.09 -3.88
C MET A 232 0.33 9.90 -3.03
N PHE A 233 -0.94 9.84 -2.64
CA PHE A 233 -1.53 8.67 -1.99
C PHE A 233 -1.43 7.43 -2.89
N ALA A 234 -1.88 7.54 -4.14
CA ALA A 234 -1.81 6.48 -5.14
C ALA A 234 -0.37 5.98 -5.39
N LEU A 235 0.58 6.90 -5.62
CA LEU A 235 1.97 6.52 -5.87
C LEU A 235 2.60 5.82 -4.66
N THR A 236 2.33 6.32 -3.45
CA THR A 236 2.86 5.73 -2.21
C THR A 236 2.29 4.33 -1.98
N ALA A 237 1.01 4.12 -2.29
CA ALA A 237 0.38 2.80 -2.17
C ALA A 237 1.03 1.76 -3.09
N VAL A 238 1.35 2.11 -4.33
CA VAL A 238 2.03 1.17 -5.24
C VAL A 238 3.49 0.94 -4.84
N VAL A 239 4.23 1.99 -4.43
CA VAL A 239 5.59 1.84 -3.89
C VAL A 239 5.58 0.88 -2.69
N MET A 240 4.61 1.04 -1.80
CA MET A 240 4.43 0.16 -0.64
C MET A 240 4.19 -1.31 -1.05
N LEU A 241 3.35 -1.56 -2.06
CA LEU A 241 3.13 -2.91 -2.59
C LEU A 241 4.41 -3.52 -3.19
N VAL A 242 5.17 -2.73 -3.94
CA VAL A 242 6.42 -3.18 -4.59
C VAL A 242 7.54 -3.44 -3.58
N ALA A 243 7.59 -2.65 -2.51
CA ALA A 243 8.56 -2.81 -1.43
C ALA A 243 8.21 -3.98 -0.50
N SER A 244 6.96 -4.42 -0.48
CA SER A 244 6.53 -5.51 0.40
C SER A 244 7.13 -6.85 -0.04
N PRO A 245 7.71 -7.65 0.89
CA PRO A 245 8.14 -9.02 0.60
C PRO A 245 6.96 -9.99 0.38
N ILE A 246 5.76 -9.56 0.79
CA ILE A 246 4.53 -10.32 0.73
C ILE A 246 3.42 -9.44 0.13
N ALA A 247 2.82 -9.86 -0.98
CA ALA A 247 1.68 -9.17 -1.57
C ALA A 247 0.65 -10.20 -2.04
N TRP A 248 -0.28 -10.51 -1.14
CA TRP A 248 -1.40 -11.40 -1.43
C TRP A 248 -2.49 -10.67 -2.22
N PRO A 249 -3.47 -11.38 -2.81
CA PRO A 249 -4.49 -10.76 -3.62
C PRO A 249 -5.24 -9.61 -2.91
N HIS A 250 -5.57 -9.77 -1.63
CA HIS A 250 -6.24 -8.73 -0.85
C HIS A 250 -5.41 -7.45 -0.66
N TYR A 251 -4.07 -7.51 -0.75
CA TYR A 251 -3.22 -6.32 -0.66
C TYR A 251 -3.47 -5.39 -1.85
N PHE A 252 -3.90 -5.91 -3.01
CA PHE A 252 -4.19 -5.08 -4.18
C PHE A 252 -5.46 -4.23 -4.03
N LEU A 253 -6.19 -4.33 -2.91
CA LEU A 253 -7.14 -3.29 -2.48
C LEU A 253 -6.47 -1.91 -2.39
N TRP A 254 -5.17 -1.86 -2.08
CA TRP A 254 -4.37 -0.64 -2.07
C TRP A 254 -4.19 0.02 -3.45
N LEU A 255 -4.70 -0.57 -4.54
CA LEU A 255 -4.80 0.09 -5.84
C LEU A 255 -5.98 1.07 -5.94
N LEU A 256 -6.90 1.07 -4.96
CA LEU A 256 -8.08 1.93 -4.94
C LEU A 256 -7.76 3.43 -5.11
N PRO A 257 -6.73 4.01 -4.44
CA PRO A 257 -6.39 5.41 -4.63
C PRO A 257 -5.93 5.73 -6.06
N ALA A 258 -5.20 4.80 -6.72
CA ALA A 258 -4.79 4.95 -8.11
C ALA A 258 -5.98 4.85 -9.07
N ALA A 259 -6.87 3.89 -8.84
CA ALA A 259 -8.12 3.76 -9.59
C ALA A 259 -8.99 5.02 -9.44
N LEU A 260 -9.09 5.57 -8.24
CA LEU A 260 -9.82 6.81 -7.95
C LEU A 260 -9.19 8.03 -8.61
N PHE A 261 -7.86 8.15 -8.59
CA PHE A 261 -7.16 9.24 -9.28
C PHE A 261 -7.48 9.25 -10.79
N LEU A 262 -7.73 8.07 -11.34
CA LEU A 262 -8.05 7.83 -12.75
C LEU A 262 -9.56 7.62 -12.98
N ALA A 263 -10.44 8.06 -12.07
CA ALA A 263 -11.91 7.87 -12.14
C ALA A 263 -12.53 8.30 -13.48
N ARG A 264 -11.97 9.33 -14.14
CA ARG A 264 -12.45 9.82 -15.43
C ARG A 264 -12.04 8.92 -16.62
N ARG A 265 -11.12 7.99 -16.45
CA ARG A 265 -10.66 7.03 -17.48
C ARG A 265 -11.47 5.74 -17.44
N ARG A 266 -12.78 5.83 -17.73
CA ARG A 266 -13.72 4.70 -17.61
C ARG A 266 -13.25 3.42 -18.31
N ARG A 267 -12.75 3.52 -19.54
CA ARG A 267 -12.23 2.37 -20.31
C ARG A 267 -11.06 1.68 -19.61
N LEU A 268 -10.15 2.46 -19.02
CA LEU A 268 -9.02 1.92 -18.25
C LEU A 268 -9.52 1.18 -17.00
N LEU A 269 -10.50 1.73 -16.28
CA LEU A 269 -11.04 1.11 -15.07
C LEU A 269 -11.82 -0.17 -15.37
N VAL A 270 -12.58 -0.20 -16.47
CA VAL A 270 -13.25 -1.43 -16.92
C VAL A 270 -12.21 -2.48 -17.32
N ALA A 271 -11.19 -2.09 -18.09
CA ALA A 271 -10.09 -2.99 -18.43
C ALA A 271 -9.37 -3.52 -17.18
N MET A 272 -9.08 -2.64 -16.22
CA MET A 272 -8.49 -3.01 -14.93
C MET A 272 -9.37 -4.01 -14.17
N ALA A 273 -10.69 -3.80 -14.09
CA ALA A 273 -11.60 -4.72 -13.43
C ALA A 273 -11.58 -6.12 -14.07
N VAL A 274 -11.62 -6.19 -15.40
CA VAL A 274 -11.55 -7.44 -16.15
C VAL A 274 -10.21 -8.13 -15.95
N VAL A 275 -9.11 -7.39 -16.09
CA VAL A 275 -7.74 -7.89 -15.93
C VAL A 275 -7.50 -8.39 -14.49
N ALA A 276 -7.98 -7.68 -13.48
CA ALA A 276 -7.93 -8.10 -12.08
C ALA A 276 -8.72 -9.39 -11.85
N GLN A 277 -9.96 -9.47 -12.38
CA GLN A 277 -10.77 -10.68 -12.22
C GLN A 277 -10.13 -11.90 -12.92
N LEU A 278 -9.56 -11.73 -14.11
CA LEU A 278 -8.84 -12.79 -14.82
C LEU A 278 -7.63 -13.28 -14.02
N GLY A 279 -6.86 -12.36 -13.43
CA GLY A 279 -5.75 -12.70 -12.54
C GLY A 279 -6.23 -13.49 -11.33
N MET A 280 -7.36 -13.14 -10.73
CA MET A 280 -7.94 -13.91 -9.63
C MET A 280 -8.40 -15.32 -10.02
N MET A 281 -8.89 -15.50 -11.25
CA MET A 281 -9.43 -16.78 -11.71
C MET A 281 -8.35 -17.74 -12.24
N ILE A 282 -7.21 -17.24 -12.71
CA ILE A 282 -6.18 -18.05 -13.37
C ILE A 282 -4.91 -18.07 -12.50
N PRO A 283 -4.63 -19.17 -11.76
CA PRO A 283 -3.49 -19.26 -10.86
C PRO A 283 -2.14 -18.96 -11.52
N VAL A 284 -1.95 -19.36 -12.78
CA VAL A 284 -0.71 -19.10 -13.54
C VAL A 284 -0.48 -17.60 -13.77
N LEU A 285 -1.55 -16.81 -13.96
CA LEU A 285 -1.42 -15.35 -14.05
C LEU A 285 -0.93 -14.76 -12.72
N ARG A 286 -1.45 -15.24 -11.58
CA ARG A 286 -0.93 -14.83 -10.26
C ARG A 286 0.53 -15.24 -10.07
N GLY A 287 0.89 -16.44 -10.50
CA GLY A 287 2.28 -16.91 -10.51
C GLY A 287 3.24 -15.95 -11.24
N LEU A 288 2.77 -15.35 -12.33
CA LEU A 288 3.49 -14.34 -13.12
C LEU A 288 3.42 -12.90 -12.54
N GLY A 289 2.76 -12.69 -11.40
CA GLY A 289 2.62 -11.38 -10.77
C GLY A 289 1.71 -10.43 -11.54
N TRP A 290 0.64 -10.95 -12.13
CA TRP A 290 -0.29 -10.20 -12.96
C TRP A 290 -0.84 -8.93 -12.30
N HIS A 291 -1.22 -8.98 -11.02
CA HIS A 291 -1.72 -7.82 -10.30
C HIS A 291 -0.61 -6.83 -9.95
N MET A 292 0.62 -7.32 -9.72
CA MET A 292 1.79 -6.47 -9.54
C MET A 292 2.16 -5.72 -10.83
N ALA A 293 2.09 -6.38 -11.99
CA ALA A 293 2.27 -5.72 -13.28
C ALA A 293 1.22 -4.62 -13.51
N MET A 294 -0.04 -4.89 -13.16
CA MET A 294 -1.11 -3.89 -13.17
C MET A 294 -0.81 -2.72 -12.21
N ALA A 295 -0.31 -2.99 -11.01
CA ALA A 295 0.09 -1.97 -10.05
C ALA A 295 1.18 -1.04 -10.62
N LEU A 296 2.24 -1.61 -11.21
CA LEU A 296 3.32 -0.87 -11.86
C LEU A 296 2.81 0.00 -13.03
N ALA A 297 1.90 -0.53 -13.85
CA ALA A 297 1.28 0.23 -14.93
C ALA A 297 0.46 1.42 -14.41
N LEU A 298 -0.33 1.22 -13.35
CA LEU A 298 -1.08 2.30 -12.71
C LEU A 298 -0.16 3.36 -12.12
N PHE A 299 0.94 2.96 -11.47
CA PHE A 299 1.96 3.89 -10.98
C PHE A 299 2.51 4.76 -12.11
N ALA A 300 2.92 4.15 -13.23
CA ALA A 300 3.46 4.89 -14.38
C ALA A 300 2.43 5.88 -14.96
N ILE A 301 1.16 5.49 -15.08
CA ILE A 301 0.08 6.35 -15.59
C ILE A 301 -0.17 7.53 -14.64
N VAL A 302 -0.30 7.28 -13.33
CA VAL A 302 -0.50 8.33 -12.32
C VAL A 302 0.70 9.28 -12.29
N ALA A 303 1.92 8.74 -12.30
CA ALA A 303 3.16 9.52 -12.26
C ALA A 303 3.25 10.43 -13.50
N ARG A 304 2.98 9.89 -14.69
CA ARG A 304 2.93 10.66 -15.93
C ARG A 304 1.93 11.81 -15.83
N GLU A 305 0.71 11.55 -15.36
CA GLU A 305 -0.30 12.61 -15.23
C GLU A 305 0.07 13.73 -14.24
N LEU A 306 0.84 13.40 -13.19
CA LEU A 306 1.35 14.40 -12.24
C LEU A 306 2.54 15.18 -12.80
N LEU A 307 3.37 14.56 -13.64
CA LEU A 307 4.56 15.18 -14.22
C LEU A 307 4.24 16.02 -15.47
N THR A 308 3.24 15.67 -16.26
CA THR A 308 2.97 16.34 -17.55
C THR A 308 1.94 17.47 -17.47
N ARG A 309 1.06 17.49 -16.47
CA ARG A 309 0.05 18.57 -16.38
C ARG A 309 0.70 19.84 -15.82
N PRO A 310 0.59 20.97 -16.52
CA PRO A 310 1.11 22.23 -16.00
C PRO A 310 0.39 22.57 -14.68
N PRO A 311 1.10 23.15 -13.69
CA PRO A 311 0.45 23.76 -12.56
C PRO A 311 -0.54 24.83 -13.06
N PRO A 312 -1.70 25.02 -12.42
CA PRO A 312 -2.59 26.11 -12.79
C PRO A 312 -1.81 27.42 -12.76
N ALA A 313 -2.04 28.28 -13.76
CA ALA A 313 -1.43 29.61 -13.80
C ALA A 313 -1.73 30.32 -12.47
N PRO A 314 -0.77 31.08 -11.90
CA PRO A 314 -1.05 31.89 -10.73
C PRO A 314 -2.23 32.79 -11.08
N VAL A 315 -3.31 32.69 -10.30
CA VAL A 315 -4.40 33.66 -10.37
C VAL A 315 -3.73 34.99 -10.09
N ALA A 316 -3.71 35.88 -11.08
CA ALA A 316 -3.28 37.25 -10.88
C ALA A 316 -4.07 37.77 -9.69
N ALA A 317 -3.38 38.07 -8.58
CA ALA A 317 -3.99 38.75 -7.48
C ALA A 317 -4.45 40.09 -8.04
N GLY A 318 -5.76 40.21 -8.30
CA GLY A 318 -6.37 41.46 -8.66
C GLY A 318 -6.09 42.44 -7.53
N LEU A 319 -5.21 43.40 -7.82
CA LEU A 319 -5.12 44.67 -7.10
C LEU A 319 -6.32 45.53 -7.49
#